data_AF-A0A9N8LS97-F1
#
_entry.id   AF-A0A9N8LS97-F1
#
_cell.length_a   1.000
_cell.length_b   1.000
_cell.length_c   1.000
_cell.angle_alpha   90.00
_cell.angle_beta   90.00
_cell.angle_gamma   90.00
#
_symmetry.space_group_name_H-M   'P 1'
#
loop_
_entity.id
_entity.type
_entity.pdbx_description
1 polymer ?
#
loop_
_entity_poly.entity_id
_entity_poly.type
_entity_poly.pdbx_seq_one_letter_code
_entity_poly.pdbx_strand_id
1 'polypeptide(L)'
;MKVSATFTTILAVLVTSATAAPYTDVTVRTLQPRLFSSSTGASASVPHPNVDDFYQPPAGFERNANGAVLRSRNMTTYKIENSAGAFQILYKTINAEGNPDTSVVTLVVPQAPVSPARLVSLTRPEDSAAPICAPSYQIRKGSGSGTGLEAYLAKGY
;
A
#
# COMPACT_ATOMS: atom_id res chain seq x y z
N MET A 1 6.45 -26.86 68.01
CA MET A 1 6.18 -27.15 66.59
C MET A 1 6.64 -25.95 65.77
N LYS A 2 7.66 -26.15 64.92
CA LYS A 2 8.13 -25.22 63.89
C LYS A 2 7.07 -25.11 62.79
N VAL A 3 6.96 -23.97 62.10
CA VAL A 3 7.40 -23.76 60.69
C VAL A 3 7.44 -22.25 60.43
N SER A 4 8.63 -21.72 60.13
CA SER A 4 8.84 -20.42 59.49
C SER A 4 8.84 -20.68 57.97
N ALA A 5 8.05 -19.93 57.21
CA ALA A 5 8.01 -20.04 55.76
C ALA A 5 8.37 -18.67 55.15
N THR A 6 9.64 -18.52 54.83
CA THR A 6 10.16 -17.45 53.98
C THR A 6 9.76 -17.73 52.54
N PHE A 7 8.92 -16.86 51.97
CA PHE A 7 8.53 -16.89 50.56
C PHE A 7 9.60 -16.16 49.74
N THR A 8 10.50 -16.91 49.11
CA THR A 8 11.47 -16.37 48.16
C THR A 8 10.84 -16.38 46.77
N THR A 9 10.38 -15.22 46.29
CA THR A 9 9.95 -15.04 44.90
C THR A 9 11.17 -14.96 43.99
N ILE A 10 11.38 -16.01 43.19
CA ILE A 10 12.35 -16.01 42.08
C ILE A 10 11.68 -15.33 40.89
N LEU A 11 12.12 -14.11 40.56
CA LEU A 11 11.75 -13.41 39.32
C LEU A 11 12.65 -13.93 38.18
N ALA A 12 12.14 -14.85 37.37
CA ALA A 12 12.81 -15.28 36.15
C ALA A 12 12.42 -14.34 35.00
N VAL A 13 13.34 -13.46 34.59
CA VAL A 13 13.18 -12.64 33.39
C VAL A 13 13.63 -13.47 32.18
N LEU A 14 12.67 -14.01 31.44
CA LEU A 14 12.92 -14.61 30.13
C LEU A 14 13.11 -13.49 29.10
N VAL A 15 14.37 -13.22 28.74
CA VAL A 15 14.71 -12.38 27.59
C VAL A 15 14.63 -13.25 26.34
N THR A 16 13.47 -13.26 25.67
CA THR A 16 13.35 -13.81 24.32
C THR A 16 13.91 -12.79 23.33
N SER A 17 15.14 -13.01 22.87
CA SER A 17 15.69 -12.31 21.71
C SER A 17 14.94 -12.76 20.46
N ALA A 18 14.12 -11.87 19.90
CA ALA A 18 13.54 -12.04 18.59
C ALA A 18 14.68 -11.98 17.55
N THR A 19 15.06 -13.13 17.00
CA THR A 19 15.97 -13.19 15.86
C THR A 19 15.20 -12.68 14.64
N ALA A 20 15.43 -11.43 14.27
CA ALA A 20 15.00 -10.94 12.97
C ALA A 20 15.73 -11.77 11.90
N ALA A 21 14.99 -12.66 11.23
CA ALA A 21 15.52 -13.39 10.09
C ALA A 21 16.05 -12.37 9.07
N PRO A 22 17.27 -12.54 8.53
CA PRO A 22 17.76 -11.67 7.49
C PRO A 22 16.83 -11.83 6.28
N TYR A 23 16.05 -10.79 6.00
CA TYR A 23 15.39 -10.64 4.71
C TYR A 23 16.50 -10.50 3.68
N THR A 24 16.85 -11.63 3.06
CA THR A 24 17.71 -11.61 1.89
C THR A 24 16.98 -10.79 0.84
N ASP A 25 17.72 -9.84 0.29
CA ASP A 25 17.32 -8.94 -0.78
C ASP A 25 17.04 -9.76 -2.04
N VAL A 26 15.90 -10.44 -2.05
CA VAL A 26 15.38 -11.15 -3.22
C VAL A 26 14.78 -10.10 -4.13
N THR A 27 15.70 -9.39 -4.77
CA THR A 27 15.61 -9.12 -6.21
C THR A 27 14.33 -8.39 -6.61
N VAL A 28 14.39 -7.05 -6.55
CA VAL A 28 13.48 -6.07 -7.17
C VAL A 28 13.22 -6.30 -8.68
N ARG A 29 13.76 -7.36 -9.28
CA ARG A 29 13.76 -7.67 -10.71
C ARG A 29 12.50 -8.41 -11.21
N THR A 30 11.58 -8.82 -10.34
CA THR A 30 10.33 -9.48 -10.78
C THR A 30 9.13 -8.55 -10.88
N LEU A 31 9.28 -7.26 -10.59
CA LEU A 31 8.15 -6.31 -10.64
C LEU A 31 7.70 -5.88 -12.05
N GLN A 32 8.38 -6.25 -13.14
CA GLN A 32 7.91 -5.92 -14.49
C GLN A 32 8.11 -7.08 -15.46
N PRO A 33 6.99 -7.58 -16.04
CA PRO A 33 6.45 -6.92 -17.23
C PRO A 33 4.97 -6.47 -17.14
N ARG A 34 4.27 -6.73 -16.03
CA ARG A 34 2.80 -6.55 -16.00
C ARG A 34 2.31 -5.09 -15.90
N LEU A 35 3.21 -4.13 -15.64
CA LEU A 35 2.85 -2.71 -15.64
C LEU A 35 2.80 -2.08 -17.05
N PHE A 36 3.29 -2.79 -18.09
CA PHE A 36 3.38 -2.27 -19.46
C PHE A 36 2.36 -2.87 -20.44
N SER A 37 1.42 -3.70 -19.96
CA SER A 37 0.29 -4.11 -20.81
C SER A 37 -0.69 -2.95 -20.90
N SER A 38 -0.63 -2.22 -22.02
CA SER A 38 -1.65 -1.26 -22.43
C SER A 38 -2.99 -1.97 -22.53
N SER A 39 -3.83 -1.85 -21.50
CA SER A 39 -5.23 -2.21 -21.64
C SER A 39 -5.88 -1.12 -22.48
N THR A 40 -6.35 -1.49 -23.67
CA THR A 40 -7.26 -0.67 -24.49
C THR A 40 -8.65 -0.69 -23.84
N GLY A 41 -8.74 -0.24 -22.59
CA GLY A 41 -10.00 0.07 -21.95
C GLY A 41 -10.36 1.50 -22.29
N ALA A 42 -11.49 1.71 -22.95
CA ALA A 42 -12.14 3.01 -22.96
C ALA A 42 -12.15 3.55 -21.52
N SER A 43 -11.92 4.87 -21.35
CA SER A 43 -11.94 5.54 -20.04
C SER A 43 -13.32 5.39 -19.41
N ALA A 44 -13.55 4.24 -18.78
CA ALA A 44 -14.75 3.94 -18.03
C ALA A 44 -14.67 4.78 -16.76
N SER A 45 -15.76 5.51 -16.48
CA SER A 45 -15.96 6.13 -15.17
C SER A 45 -15.64 5.10 -14.10
N VAL A 46 -14.66 5.37 -13.24
CA VAL A 46 -14.36 4.48 -12.12
C VAL A 46 -15.63 4.40 -11.24
N PRO A 47 -16.19 3.20 -10.99
CA PRO A 47 -17.42 3.07 -10.22
C PRO A 47 -17.22 3.47 -8.76
N HIS A 48 -18.31 3.67 -8.03
CA HIS A 48 -18.26 3.86 -6.58
C HIS A 48 -17.55 2.64 -5.92
N PRO A 49 -16.67 2.82 -4.91
CA PRO A 49 -15.87 1.71 -4.37
C PRO A 49 -16.67 0.48 -3.92
N ASN A 50 -17.85 0.70 -3.31
CA ASN A 50 -18.77 -0.37 -2.90
C ASN A 50 -19.24 -1.30 -4.04
N VAL A 51 -19.21 -0.85 -5.29
CA VAL A 51 -19.66 -1.64 -6.47
C VAL A 51 -18.55 -1.80 -7.50
N ASP A 52 -17.31 -1.44 -7.14
CA ASP A 52 -16.15 -1.55 -8.01
C ASP A 52 -15.40 -2.85 -7.68
N ASP A 53 -15.51 -3.83 -8.57
CA ASP A 53 -14.84 -5.13 -8.44
C ASP A 53 -13.33 -5.00 -8.24
N PHE A 54 -12.73 -3.87 -8.62
CA PHE A 54 -11.32 -3.59 -8.36
C PHE A 54 -10.97 -3.69 -6.88
N TYR A 55 -11.85 -3.27 -5.98
CA TYR A 55 -11.67 -3.30 -4.52
C TYR A 55 -11.99 -4.68 -3.91
N GLN A 56 -12.49 -5.63 -4.70
CA GLN A 56 -12.77 -6.98 -4.22
C GLN A 56 -11.53 -7.88 -4.34
N PRO A 57 -11.13 -8.58 -3.26
CA PRO A 57 -10.03 -9.53 -3.30
C PRO A 57 -10.33 -10.68 -4.27
N PRO A 58 -9.37 -11.12 -5.12
CA PRO A 58 -9.53 -12.34 -5.88
C PRO A 58 -9.52 -13.58 -4.96
N ALA A 59 -10.18 -14.66 -5.38
CA ALA A 59 -10.21 -15.90 -4.61
C ALA A 59 -8.78 -16.45 -4.35
N GLY A 60 -8.49 -16.79 -3.10
CA GLY A 60 -7.19 -17.34 -2.70
C GLY A 60 -6.08 -16.29 -2.54
N PHE A 61 -6.42 -15.00 -2.48
CA PHE A 61 -5.45 -13.93 -2.24
C PHE A 61 -4.66 -14.13 -0.94
N GLU A 62 -5.26 -14.80 0.05
CA GLU A 62 -4.73 -15.05 1.39
C GLU A 62 -3.41 -15.83 1.36
N ARG A 63 -3.21 -16.65 0.32
CA ARG A 63 -1.98 -17.44 0.12
C ARG A 63 -0.79 -16.62 -0.38
N ASN A 64 -1.00 -15.36 -0.76
CA ASN A 64 0.07 -14.49 -1.24
C ASN A 64 0.86 -13.88 -0.08
N ALA A 65 2.13 -13.54 -0.36
CA ALA A 65 2.98 -12.80 0.56
C ALA A 65 2.46 -11.37 0.81
N ASN A 66 2.72 -10.81 1.99
CA ASN A 66 2.43 -9.40 2.26
C ASN A 66 3.15 -8.51 1.25
N GLY A 67 2.44 -7.53 0.68
CA GLY A 67 2.93 -6.67 -0.40
C GLY A 67 2.76 -7.23 -1.82
N ALA A 68 2.26 -8.46 -1.98
CA ALA A 68 2.00 -9.02 -3.30
C ALA A 68 0.94 -8.20 -4.05
N VAL A 69 1.24 -7.81 -5.29
CA VAL A 69 0.30 -7.13 -6.19
C VAL A 69 -0.72 -8.15 -6.70
N LEU A 70 -1.99 -7.92 -6.39
CA LEU A 70 -3.11 -8.78 -6.77
C LEU A 70 -3.78 -8.29 -8.06
N ARG A 71 -3.88 -6.97 -8.22
CA ARG A 71 -4.45 -6.31 -9.40
C ARG A 71 -3.85 -4.92 -9.57
N SER A 72 -3.72 -4.46 -10.80
CA SER A 72 -3.42 -3.06 -11.11
C SER A 72 -4.34 -2.54 -12.20
N ARG A 73 -4.62 -1.23 -12.17
CA ARG A 73 -5.32 -0.55 -13.26
C ARG A 73 -4.75 0.84 -13.48
N ASN A 74 -4.77 1.28 -14.73
CA ASN A 74 -4.32 2.60 -15.11
C ASN A 74 -5.39 3.65 -14.76
N MET A 75 -4.95 4.75 -14.17
CA MET A 75 -5.76 5.89 -13.75
C MET A 75 -5.40 7.17 -14.52
N THR A 76 -4.79 7.07 -15.71
CA THR A 76 -4.40 8.20 -16.59
C THR A 76 -5.54 9.14 -16.96
N THR A 77 -6.79 8.77 -16.70
CA THR A 77 -7.93 9.69 -16.83
C THR A 77 -7.84 10.86 -15.84
N TYR A 78 -7.09 10.73 -14.74
CA TYR A 78 -6.86 11.81 -13.79
C TYR A 78 -5.62 12.60 -14.18
N LYS A 79 -5.82 13.89 -14.42
CA LYS A 79 -4.74 14.82 -14.70
C LYS A 79 -4.09 15.23 -13.38
N ILE A 80 -2.94 14.64 -13.08
CA ILE A 80 -2.08 15.02 -11.96
C ILE A 80 -0.90 15.80 -12.53
N GLU A 81 -0.64 17.00 -12.01
CA GLU A 81 0.46 17.84 -12.46
C GLU A 81 1.81 17.16 -12.23
N ASN A 82 2.75 17.34 -13.17
CA ASN A 82 4.08 16.71 -13.17
C ASN A 82 4.08 15.16 -13.19
N SER A 83 2.93 14.52 -13.48
CA SER A 83 2.82 13.06 -13.58
C SER A 83 2.88 12.55 -15.03
N ALA A 84 3.59 11.43 -15.24
CA ALA A 84 3.55 10.63 -16.46
C ALA A 84 2.40 9.61 -16.47
N GLY A 85 1.81 9.34 -15.30
CA GLY A 85 0.74 8.36 -15.15
C GLY A 85 0.49 8.01 -13.69
N ALA A 86 -0.71 7.50 -13.43
CA ALA A 86 -1.12 7.02 -12.11
C ALA A 86 -1.73 5.63 -12.23
N PHE A 87 -1.51 4.80 -11.22
CA PHE A 87 -2.00 3.44 -11.14
C PHE A 87 -2.64 3.21 -9.78
N GLN A 88 -3.77 2.52 -9.75
CA GLN A 88 -4.22 1.88 -8.53
C GLN A 88 -3.69 0.46 -8.48
N ILE A 89 -3.31 0.03 -7.29
CA ILE A 89 -2.76 -1.29 -7.03
C ILE A 89 -3.52 -1.88 -5.84
N LEU A 90 -4.24 -2.98 -6.07
CA LEU A 90 -4.76 -3.84 -5.03
C LEU A 90 -3.64 -4.78 -4.59
N TYR A 91 -3.31 -4.78 -3.31
CA TYR A 91 -2.23 -5.60 -2.76
C TYR A 91 -2.67 -6.35 -1.51
N LYS A 92 -2.00 -7.48 -1.26
CA LYS A 92 -2.22 -8.28 -0.05
C LYS A 92 -1.52 -7.64 1.15
N THR A 93 -2.24 -7.53 2.26
CA THR A 93 -1.76 -7.03 3.55
C THR A 93 -2.32 -7.90 4.68
N ILE A 94 -2.20 -7.42 5.92
CA ILE A 94 -2.88 -7.94 7.10
C ILE A 94 -3.67 -6.82 7.78
N ASN A 95 -4.75 -7.18 8.48
CA ASN A 95 -5.51 -6.25 9.30
C ASN A 95 -4.91 -6.10 10.72
N ALA A 96 -5.56 -5.31 11.59
CA ALA A 96 -5.09 -5.06 12.96
C ALA A 96 -5.03 -6.32 13.84
N GLU A 97 -5.77 -7.37 13.50
CA GLU A 97 -5.78 -8.66 14.20
C GLU A 97 -4.77 -9.66 13.62
N GLY A 98 -4.04 -9.28 12.56
CA GLY A 98 -3.08 -10.14 11.87
C GLY A 98 -3.70 -11.08 10.84
N ASN A 99 -5.00 -10.97 10.57
CA ASN A 99 -5.69 -11.76 9.56
C ASN A 99 -5.36 -11.27 8.14
N PRO A 100 -5.30 -12.15 7.12
CA PRO A 100 -5.08 -11.73 5.74
C PRO A 100 -6.14 -10.72 5.27
N ASP A 101 -5.68 -9.66 4.63
CA ASP A 101 -6.55 -8.59 4.13
C ASP A 101 -5.99 -8.02 2.82
N THR A 102 -6.73 -7.11 2.19
CA THR A 102 -6.26 -6.36 1.02
C THR A 102 -6.44 -4.87 1.22
N SER A 103 -5.60 -4.08 0.55
CA SER A 103 -5.78 -2.64 0.50
C SER A 103 -5.41 -2.12 -0.89
N VAL A 104 -5.80 -0.87 -1.18
CA VAL A 104 -5.52 -0.21 -2.45
C VAL A 104 -4.63 1.00 -2.22
N VAL A 105 -3.50 1.03 -2.92
CA VAL A 105 -2.60 2.19 -2.99
C VAL A 105 -2.67 2.83 -4.37
N THR A 106 -2.46 4.14 -4.44
CA THR A 106 -2.23 4.85 -5.70
C THR A 106 -0.73 5.09 -5.87
N LEU A 107 -0.16 4.56 -6.95
CA LEU A 107 1.19 4.87 -7.39
C LEU A 107 1.12 5.96 -8.47
N VAL A 108 1.87 7.04 -8.29
CA VAL A 108 1.95 8.14 -9.27
C VAL A 108 3.38 8.25 -9.74
N VAL A 109 3.58 8.25 -11.05
CA VAL A 109 4.91 8.27 -11.67
C VAL A 109 5.22 9.70 -12.12
N PRO A 110 6.39 10.28 -11.78
CA PRO A 110 6.79 11.60 -12.23
C PRO A 110 7.13 11.61 -13.73
N GLN A 111 6.97 12.76 -14.38
CA GLN A 111 7.38 12.94 -15.78
C GLN A 111 8.88 12.80 -16.01
N ALA A 112 9.68 13.23 -15.03
CA ALA A 112 11.14 13.18 -15.07
C ALA A 112 11.66 12.49 -13.80
N PRO A 113 11.67 11.15 -13.74
CA PRO A 113 12.12 10.42 -12.55
C PRO A 113 13.62 10.64 -12.29
N VAL A 114 13.98 10.78 -11.02
CA VAL A 114 15.40 10.83 -10.61
C VAL A 114 16.09 9.47 -10.74
N SER A 115 17.41 9.51 -10.94
CA SER A 115 18.27 8.32 -10.94
C SER A 115 19.32 8.40 -9.82
N PRO A 116 19.45 7.37 -8.95
CA PRO A 116 18.60 6.18 -8.89
C PRO A 116 17.17 6.53 -8.46
N ALA A 117 16.22 5.66 -8.81
CA ALA A 117 14.81 5.82 -8.47
C ALA A 117 14.61 5.96 -6.96
N ARG A 118 13.71 6.85 -6.55
CA ARG A 118 13.36 7.09 -5.15
C ARG A 118 11.86 7.03 -4.99
N LEU A 119 11.40 6.63 -3.81
CA LEU A 119 9.99 6.51 -3.47
C LEU A 119 9.65 7.44 -2.33
N VAL A 120 8.51 8.13 -2.44
CA VAL A 120 7.91 8.90 -1.36
C VAL A 120 6.54 8.29 -1.06
N SER A 121 6.34 7.89 0.20
CA SER A 121 5.02 7.46 0.67
C SER A 121 4.32 8.65 1.30
N LEU A 122 3.13 8.98 0.81
CA LEU A 122 2.32 10.08 1.31
C LEU A 122 1.06 9.54 1.98
N THR A 123 0.84 9.95 3.23
CA THR A 123 -0.39 9.65 3.97
C THR A 123 -1.26 10.90 4.01
N ARG A 124 -2.50 10.78 3.55
CA ARG A 124 -3.53 11.82 3.66
C ARG A 124 -4.38 11.57 4.92
N PRO A 125 -4.80 12.61 5.64
CA PRO A 125 -5.87 12.47 6.63
C PRO A 125 -7.16 12.10 5.89
N GLU A 126 -7.65 10.87 6.10
CA GLU A 126 -8.89 10.39 5.51
C GLU A 126 -10.13 10.86 6.29
N ASP A 127 -9.99 11.01 7.61
CA ASP A 127 -10.97 11.56 8.57
C ASP A 127 -12.42 11.07 8.37
N SER A 128 -12.59 9.86 7.85
CA SER A 128 -13.87 9.21 7.57
C SER A 128 -13.68 7.70 7.44
N ALA A 129 -14.75 6.94 7.67
CA ALA A 129 -14.78 5.49 7.48
C ALA A 129 -15.57 5.04 6.23
N ALA A 130 -16.10 5.99 5.45
CA ALA A 130 -16.87 5.65 4.25
C ALA A 130 -15.93 5.23 3.11
N PRO A 131 -16.16 4.11 2.40
CA PRO A 131 -15.27 3.64 1.32
C PRO A 131 -15.04 4.66 0.20
N ILE A 132 -16.00 5.57 -0.01
CA ILE A 132 -15.84 6.68 -0.96
C ILE A 132 -14.70 7.62 -0.56
N CYS A 133 -14.40 7.78 0.74
CA CYS A 133 -13.38 8.67 1.27
C CYS A 133 -11.95 8.13 1.09
N ALA A 134 -11.81 6.85 0.74
CA ALA A 134 -10.51 6.21 0.55
C ALA A 134 -9.59 7.07 -0.35
N PRO A 135 -8.34 7.34 0.06
CA PRO A 135 -7.41 8.17 -0.71
C PRO A 135 -7.20 7.65 -2.14
N SER A 136 -7.23 6.33 -2.31
CA SER A 136 -7.15 5.69 -3.63
C SER A 136 -8.26 6.15 -4.58
N TYR A 137 -9.47 6.37 -4.06
CA TYR A 137 -10.62 6.85 -4.82
C TYR A 137 -10.69 8.38 -4.90
N GLN A 138 -10.32 9.11 -3.85
CA GLN A 138 -10.45 10.57 -3.84
C GLN A 138 -9.42 11.30 -4.71
N ILE A 139 -8.30 10.67 -5.07
CA ILE A 139 -7.29 11.28 -5.97
C ILE A 139 -7.86 11.73 -7.33
N ARG A 140 -9.04 11.23 -7.68
CA ARG A 140 -9.86 11.59 -8.85
C ARG A 140 -10.30 13.04 -8.91
N LYS A 141 -10.62 13.64 -7.76
CA LYS A 141 -11.39 14.89 -7.70
C LYS A 141 -10.58 16.14 -8.02
N GLY A 142 -9.46 15.99 -8.73
CA GLY A 142 -8.42 16.99 -8.80
C GLY A 142 -7.78 17.11 -7.43
N SER A 143 -6.58 16.57 -7.28
CA SER A 143 -5.67 17.10 -6.28
C SER A 143 -5.36 18.53 -6.70
N GLY A 144 -6.24 19.47 -6.35
CA GLY A 144 -6.02 20.89 -6.60
C GLY A 144 -4.65 21.27 -6.06
N SER A 145 -3.93 22.06 -6.83
CA SER A 145 -2.63 22.67 -6.53
C SER A 145 -2.46 22.92 -5.02
N GLY A 146 -1.79 22.02 -4.31
CA GLY A 146 -1.69 22.14 -2.84
C GLY A 146 -1.64 20.84 -2.05
N THR A 147 -1.67 19.68 -2.70
CA THR A 147 -1.71 18.41 -1.96
C THR A 147 -0.34 17.83 -1.59
N GLY A 148 0.72 18.57 -1.90
CA GLY A 148 2.13 18.19 -1.69
C GLY A 148 2.65 17.19 -2.72
N LEU A 149 1.79 16.28 -3.22
CA LEU A 149 2.13 15.28 -4.23
C LEU A 149 2.82 15.89 -5.46
N GLU A 150 2.25 16.96 -6.01
CA GLU A 150 2.73 17.62 -7.22
C GLU A 150 4.15 18.19 -7.05
N ALA A 151 4.51 18.60 -5.82
CA ALA A 151 5.85 19.10 -5.49
C ALA A 151 6.89 17.98 -5.40
N TYR A 152 6.49 16.76 -5.03
CA TYR A 152 7.37 15.59 -5.07
C TYR A 152 7.56 15.12 -6.52
N LEU A 153 6.48 15.12 -7.31
CA LEU A 153 6.53 14.78 -8.74
C LEU A 153 7.41 15.76 -9.53
N ALA A 154 7.34 17.06 -9.22
CA ALA A 154 8.23 18.08 -9.81
C ALA A 154 9.71 17.84 -9.52
N LYS A 155 10.04 17.18 -8.39
CA LYS A 155 11.40 16.79 -8.02
C LYS A 155 11.81 15.44 -8.59
N GLY A 156 10.92 14.76 -9.32
CA GLY A 156 11.18 13.46 -9.93
C GLY A 156 11.07 12.27 -8.98
N TYR A 157 10.35 12.41 -7.86
CA TYR A 157 10.01 11.31 -6.96
C TYR A 157 8.70 10.64 -7.33
#